data_AF-A0A7L1MH32-F1
#
_entry.id   AF-A0A7L1MH32-F1
#
_cell.length_a   1.000
_cell.length_b   1.000
_cell.length_c   1.000
_cell.angle_alpha   90.00
_cell.angle_beta   90.00
_cell.angle_gamma   90.00
#
_symmetry.space_group_name_H-M   'P 1'
#
loop_
_entity.id
_entity.type
_entity.pdbx_description
1 polymer ?
#
loop_
_entity_poly.entity_id
_entity_poly.type
_entity_poly.pdbx_seq_one_letter_code
_entity_poly.pdbx_strand_id
1 'polypeptide(L)' 'GGGITRGYWGRWSLSCTSSCGVCGIRTRVDPFSDSNDNTGLNDVKLYCCT' A
#
# COMPACT_ATOMS: atom_id res chain seq x y z
N GLY A 1 4.57 -15.01 3.18
CA GLY A 1 4.15 -14.24 4.36
C GLY A 1 2.64 -14.19 4.41
N GLY A 2 2.03 -14.25 5.60
CA GLY A 2 0.58 -14.40 5.80
C GLY A 2 -0.16 -13.16 6.34
N GLY A 3 0.51 -12.01 6.45
CA GLY A 3 -0.07 -10.80 7.06
C GLY A 3 -0.28 -10.92 8.58
N ILE A 4 -1.13 -10.05 9.14
CA ILE A 4 -1.53 -10.06 10.56
C ILE A 4 -3.02 -10.42 10.69
N THR A 5 -3.43 -10.93 11.85
CA THR A 5 -4.82 -11.38 12.10
C THR A 5 -5.76 -10.31 12.63
N ARG A 6 -5.28 -9.07 12.78
CA ARG A 6 -6.04 -7.95 13.37
C ARG A 6 -6.52 -6.98 12.30
N GLY A 7 -7.67 -6.34 12.55
CA GLY A 7 -8.28 -5.34 11.68
C GLY A 7 -9.32 -5.92 10.71
N TYR A 8 -9.94 -5.03 9.93
CA TYR A 8 -10.84 -5.38 8.84
C TYR A 8 -10.35 -4.74 7.55
N TRP A 9 -10.64 -5.38 6.41
CA TRP A 9 -10.34 -4.79 5.12
C TRP A 9 -11.22 -3.57 4.86
N GLY A 10 -10.59 -2.49 4.36
CA GLY A 10 -11.30 -1.32 3.87
C GLY A 10 -12.00 -1.57 2.54
N ARG A 11 -12.56 -0.49 1.97
CA ARG A 11 -13.09 -0.53 0.61
C ARG A 11 -11.96 -0.70 -0.41
N TRP A 12 -12.23 -1.45 -1.47
CA TRP A 12 -11.35 -1.53 -2.63
C TRP A 12 -11.24 -0.18 -3.33
N SER A 13 -10.07 0.09 -3.91
CA SER A 13 -9.91 1.18 -4.86
C SER A 13 -10.62 0.84 -6.18
N LEU A 14 -10.79 1.86 -7.03
CA LEU A 14 -11.14 1.62 -8.42
C LEU A 14 -10.04 0.80 -9.11
N SER A 15 -10.45 -0.06 -10.05
CA SER A 15 -9.52 -0.74 -10.95
C SER A 15 -8.89 0.25 -11.93
N CYS A 16 -7.73 -0.11 -12.47
CA CYS A 16 -7.24 0.54 -13.69
C CYS A 16 -8.30 0.40 -14.81
N THR A 17 -8.31 1.34 -15.75
CA THR A 17 -9.14 1.22 -16.96
C THR A 17 -8.82 -0.09 -17.70
N SER A 18 -9.78 -0.64 -18.45
CA SER A 18 -9.66 -1.98 -19.07
C SER A 18 -8.45 -2.17 -20.00
N SER A 19 -7.89 -1.08 -20.53
CA SER A 19 -6.69 -1.06 -21.38
C SER A 19 -5.38 -0.82 -20.62
N CYS A 20 -5.41 -0.76 -19.29
CA CYS A 20 -4.27 -0.39 -18.44
C CYS A 20 -3.96 -1.47 -17.39
N GLY A 21 -2.69 -1.53 -17.00
CA GLY A 21 -2.20 -2.38 -15.91
C GLY A 21 -1.53 -1.57 -14.80
N VAL A 22 -1.36 -2.20 -13.63
CA VAL A 22 -0.53 -1.62 -12.56
C VAL A 22 0.93 -1.69 -12.99
N CYS A 23 1.57 -0.53 -13.13
CA CYS A 23 2.95 -0.39 -13.58
C CYS A 23 3.88 0.12 -12.47
N GLY A 24 3.35 0.51 -11.32
CA GLY A 24 4.16 1.05 -10.24
C GLY A 24 3.44 1.14 -8.91
N ILE A 25 4.23 1.29 -7.85
CA ILE A 25 3.79 1.41 -6.47
C ILE A 25 4.53 2.55 -5.78
N ARG A 26 3.83 3.35 -4.99
CA ARG A 26 4.43 4.25 -4.01
C ARG A 26 3.90 3.90 -2.62
N THR A 27 4.82 3.57 -1.72
CA THR A 27 4.53 3.26 -0.33
C THR A 27 4.55 4.54 0.52
N ARG A 28 3.78 4.53 1.61
CA ARG A 28 3.94 5.48 2.70
C ARG A 28 4.40 4.72 3.93
N VAL A 29 5.47 5.19 4.52
CA VAL A 29 6.05 4.67 5.76
C VAL A 29 6.30 5.86 6.67
N ASP A 30 6.34 5.62 7.97
CA ASP A 30 6.76 6.65 8.90
C ASP A 30 8.25 6.96 8.72
N PRO A 31 8.69 8.21 9.02
CA PRO A 31 10.11 8.55 9.03
C PRO A 31 10.88 7.66 10.00
N PHE A 32 12.14 7.36 9.69
CA PHE A 32 13.00 6.60 10.60
C PHE A 32 13.07 7.27 11.99
N SER A 33 13.00 6.44 13.04
CA SER A 33 13.19 6.88 14.42
C SER A 33 14.04 5.86 15.16
N ASP A 34 15.06 6.36 15.84
CA ASP A 34 16.08 5.56 16.53
C ASP A 34 15.55 4.87 17.79
N SER A 35 14.43 5.38 18.34
CA SER A 35 13.90 5.03 19.66
C SER A 35 12.48 4.45 19.65
N ASN A 36 11.86 4.31 18.48
CA ASN A 36 10.50 3.81 18.34
C ASN A 36 10.43 2.70 17.30
N ASP A 37 9.69 1.64 17.60
CA ASP A 37 9.29 0.65 16.62
C ASP A 37 8.22 1.26 15.69
N ASN A 38 8.67 1.94 14.64
CA ASN A 38 7.81 2.63 13.67
C ASN A 38 7.91 2.04 12.25
N THR A 39 8.43 0.81 12.14
CA THR A 39 8.51 0.09 10.86
C THR A 39 7.14 -0.51 10.53
N GLY A 40 6.44 0.11 9.58
CA GLY A 40 5.15 -0.34 9.10
C GLY A 40 4.81 0.27 7.74
N LEU A 41 4.07 -0.47 6.91
CA LEU A 41 3.49 0.05 5.69
C LEU A 41 2.15 0.71 6.02
N ASN A 42 2.11 2.03 5.95
CA ASN A 42 0.96 2.81 6.38
C ASN A 42 -0.05 3.05 5.25
N ASP A 43 0.41 3.08 4.00
CA ASP A 43 -0.45 3.29 2.83
C ASP A 43 0.25 2.84 1.53
N VAL A 44 -0.54 2.60 0.49
CA VAL A 44 -0.07 2.26 -0.85
C VAL A 44 -0.86 3.05 -1.90
N LYS A 45 -0.13 3.68 -2.82
CA LYS A 45 -0.69 4.21 -4.08
C LYS A 45 -0.19 3.37 -5.26
N LEU A 46 -1.12 2.84 -6.04
CA LEU A 46 -0.83 2.16 -7.30
C LEU A 46 -0.86 3.13 -8.47
N TYR A 47 0.01 2.92 -9.45
CA TYR A 47 0.02 3.66 -10.71
C TYR A 47 -0.46 2.75 -11.84
N CYS A 48 -1.38 3.25 -12.65
CA CYS A 48 -1.90 2.58 -13.84
C CYS A 48 -1.23 3.17 -15.10
N CYS A 49 -0.76 2.31 -16.00
CA CYS A 49 -0.19 2.68 -17.28
C CYS A 49 -0.85 1.88 -18.41
N THR A 50 -0.88 2.46 -19.62
CA THR A 50 -1.24 1.79 -20.88
C THR A 50 -0.07 1.02 -21.45
#